data_AF-A0A968NLP1-F1
#
_entry.id   AF-A0A968NLP1-F1
#
_cell.length_a   1.000
_cell.length_b   1.000
_cell.length_c   1.000
_cell.angle_alpha   90.00
_cell.angle_beta   90.00
_cell.angle_gamma   90.00
#
_symmetry.space_group_name_H-M   'P 1'
#
loop_
_entity.id
_entity.type
_entity.pdbx_description
1 polymer ?
#
loop_
_entity_poly.entity_id
_entity_poly.type
_entity_poly.pdbx_seq_one_letter_code
_entity_poly.pdbx_strand_id
1 'polypeptide(L)' 'MTQTLPELKLYTFDEFIEWFPDNGKRYELYDGVIVEMPPPTG' A
#
# COMPACT_ATOMS: atom_id res chain seq x y z
N MET A 1 -6.92 -12.62 10.71
CA MET A 1 -7.41 -11.32 10.23
C MET A 1 -7.23 -11.34 8.73
N THR A 2 -8.31 -11.63 8.01
CA THR A 2 -8.30 -11.87 6.57
C THR A 2 -8.22 -10.51 5.88
N GLN A 3 -7.04 -10.13 5.40
CA GLN A 3 -6.95 -8.97 4.51
C GLN A 3 -7.63 -9.35 3.21
N THR A 4 -8.79 -8.74 2.99
CA THR A 4 -9.47 -8.65 1.70
C THR A 4 -8.46 -8.24 0.64
N LEU A 5 -8.04 -9.18 -0.22
CA LEU A 5 -7.49 -8.84 -1.53
C LEU A 5 -8.70 -8.60 -2.45
N PRO A 6 -9.13 -7.34 -2.68
CA PRO A 6 -10.12 -7.08 -3.71
C PRO A 6 -9.51 -7.44 -5.07
N GLU A 7 -10.03 -8.50 -5.68
CA GLU A 7 -10.06 -8.72 -7.13
C GLU A 7 -8.81 -8.30 -7.93
N LEU A 8 -7.61 -8.80 -7.61
CA LEU A 8 -6.37 -8.63 -8.42
C LEU A 8 -6.22 -7.24 -9.07
N LYS A 9 -6.68 -6.17 -8.40
CA LYS A 9 -6.71 -4.84 -9.00
C LYS A 9 -5.34 -4.24 -8.76
N LEU A 10 -4.53 -4.26 -9.82
CA LEU A 10 -3.23 -3.62 -9.82
C LEU A 10 -3.47 -2.11 -9.73
N TYR A 11 -3.09 -1.52 -8.60
CA TYR A 11 -3.16 -0.08 -8.41
C TYR A 11 -2.17 0.62 -9.34
N THR A 12 -2.61 1.65 -10.02
CA THR A 12 -1.68 2.56 -10.72
C THR A 12 -1.01 3.50 -9.72
N PHE A 13 0.08 4.16 -10.15
CA PHE A 13 0.76 5.15 -9.31
C PHE A 13 -0.20 6.28 -8.88
N ASP A 14 -1.08 6.72 -9.77
CA ASP A 14 -2.06 7.77 -9.48
C ASP A 14 -3.04 7.34 -8.40
N GLU A 15 -3.64 6.15 -8.55
CA GLU A 15 -4.53 5.57 -7.54
C GLU A 15 -3.83 5.34 -6.20
N PHE A 16 -2.53 5.00 -6.22
CA PHE A 16 -1.73 4.87 -5.01
C PHE A 16 -1.58 6.20 -4.27
N ILE A 17 -1.35 7.31 -4.97
CA ILE A 17 -1.25 8.64 -4.36
C ILE A 17 -2.59 9.08 -3.77
N GLU A 18 -3.70 8.83 -4.46
CA GLU A 18 -5.05 9.13 -3.94
C GLU A 18 -5.41 8.30 -2.70
N TRP A 19 -4.97 7.04 -2.66
CA TRP A 19 -5.18 6.15 -1.53
C TRP A 19 -4.23 6.44 -0.35
N PHE A 20 -3.02 6.97 -0.62
CA PHE A 20 -1.92 7.05 0.35
C PHE A 20 -2.36 7.77 1.64
N PRO A 21 -2.44 7.07 2.79
CA PRO A 21 -2.91 7.67 4.04
C PRO A 21 -1.80 8.43 4.76
N ASP A 22 -2.10 9.63 5.25
CA ASP A 22 -1.21 10.46 6.07
C ASP A 22 -1.18 9.98 7.54
N ASN A 23 -0.94 8.68 7.76
CA ASN A 23 -0.94 8.07 9.09
C ASN A 23 0.49 7.90 9.66
N GLY A 24 1.49 8.50 9.04
CA GLY A 24 2.91 8.37 9.42
C GLY A 24 3.51 6.97 9.15
N LYS A 25 2.76 6.09 8.49
CA LYS A 25 3.22 4.79 8.02
C LYS A 25 3.84 4.90 6.64
N ARG A 26 4.69 3.94 6.27
CA ARG A 26 5.31 3.88 4.95
C ARG A 26 4.64 2.78 4.14
N TYR A 27 4.16 3.14 2.95
CA TYR A 27 3.60 2.21 1.99
C TYR A 27 4.39 2.30 0.69
N GLU A 28 4.51 1.18 -0.01
CA GLU A 28 5.20 1.07 -1.29
C GLU A 28 4.30 0.38 -2.30
N LEU A 29 4.39 0.81 -3.55
CA LEU A 29 3.66 0.20 -4.68
C LEU A 29 4.62 -0.67 -5.49
N TYR A 30 4.41 -1.99 -5.48
CA TYR A 30 5.17 -2.97 -6.25
C TYR A 30 4.28 -3.64 -7.29
N ASP A 31 4.47 -3.31 -8.58
CA ASP A 31 3.70 -3.89 -9.69
C ASP A 31 2.17 -3.76 -9.50
N GLY A 32 1.73 -2.67 -8.86
CA GLY A 32 0.33 -2.45 -8.51
C GLY A 32 -0.14 -3.07 -7.20
N VAL A 33 0.78 -3.65 -6.42
CA VAL A 33 0.52 -4.17 -5.07
C VAL A 33 1.01 -3.17 -4.04
N ILE A 34 0.12 -2.74 -3.16
CA ILE A 34 0.48 -1.85 -2.06
C ILE A 34 1.00 -2.69 -0.87
N VAL A 35 2.21 -2.40 -0.41
CA VAL A 35 2.89 -3.09 0.68
C VAL A 35 3.20 -2.09 1.80
N GLU A 36 2.79 -2.40 3.04
CA GLU A 36 3.16 -1.61 4.22
C GLU A 36 4.59 -1.95 4.67
N MET A 37 5.49 -0.97 4.65
CA MET A 37 6.81 -1.12 5.23
C MET A 37 6.76 -0.87 6.74
N PRO A 38 7.22 -1.83 7.57
CA PRO A 38 7.35 -1.61 9.00
C PRO A 38 8.39 -0.50 9.27
N PRO A 39 8.24 0.25 10.38
CA PRO A 39 9.24 1.24 10.76
C PRO A 39 10.59 0.57 10.98
N PRO A 40 11.71 1.27 10.69
CA PRO A 40 13.03 0.73 10.99
C PRO A 40 13.14 0.48 12.50
N THR A 41 13.29 -0.78 12.90
CA THR A 41 13.71 -1.15 14.26
C THR A 41 15.17 -0.75 14.41
N GLY A 42 15.39 0.49 14.87
CA GLY A 42 16.69 0.97 15.36
C GLY A 42 16.95 0.52 16.79
#